data_AF-A0A7V5YPQ2-F1
#
_entry.id   AF-A0A7V5YPQ2-F1
#
_cell.length_a   1.000
_cell.length_b   1.000
_cell.length_c   1.000
_cell.angle_alpha   90.00
_cell.angle_beta   90.00
_cell.angle_gamma   90.00
#
_symmetry.space_group_name_H-M   'P 1'
#
loop_
_entity.id
_entity.type
_entity.pdbx_description
1 polymer ?
#
loop_
_entity_poly.entity_id
_entity_poly.type
_entity_poly.pdbx_seq_one_letter_code
_entity_poly.pdbx_strand_id
1 'polypeptide(L)'
;MRRRTFLQSALAVPTLSRLWAAAEPGQLRIQAVEILQVEGQLTIEEPQPSQHQVQPLHVYPEHRPQPIRGATSLVRRTRRLRSLYLRLRTNQGLDGLYGPIDAEAAVVVDRQLRPFLIGKDPLAGEALWDQMFRLNRHSRSGHYMMAISAVDNALWDLRGRYLNVPVYRLLGGPTRSRVRVYGSCLGYSVDPPAAAKMAAQLVQEGFLHQKWFLAYG
;
A
#
# COMPACT_ATOMS: atom_id res chain seq x y z
N MET A 1 -73.32 -21.15 -16.06
CA MET A 1 -72.36 -22.16 -16.56
C MET A 1 -70.95 -21.68 -16.21
N ARG A 2 -70.33 -22.38 -15.24
CA ARG A 2 -68.94 -22.39 -14.73
C ARG A 2 -68.03 -21.14 -14.83
N ARG A 3 -67.88 -20.48 -13.67
CA ARG A 3 -66.66 -19.79 -13.23
C ARG A 3 -65.47 -20.77 -13.23
N ARG A 4 -64.32 -20.35 -13.74
CA ARG A 4 -63.04 -21.04 -13.55
C ARG A 4 -62.07 -20.13 -12.81
N THR A 5 -61.97 -20.40 -11.52
CA THR A 5 -60.93 -19.95 -10.60
C THR A 5 -59.61 -20.61 -10.99
N PHE A 6 -58.59 -19.83 -11.36
CA PHE A 6 -57.23 -20.35 -11.41
C PHE A 6 -56.56 -20.10 -10.07
N LEU A 7 -56.21 -21.21 -9.44
CA LEU A 7 -55.62 -21.31 -8.12
C LEU A 7 -54.24 -20.67 -8.06
N GLN A 8 -54.01 -20.09 -6.89
CA GLN A 8 -52.76 -19.73 -6.26
C GLN A 8 -51.59 -20.66 -6.64
N SER A 9 -50.56 -20.07 -7.22
CA SER A 9 -49.18 -20.53 -7.05
C SER A 9 -48.33 -19.33 -6.67
N ALA A 10 -48.51 -18.87 -5.42
CA ALA A 10 -47.54 -18.00 -4.78
C ALA A 10 -46.29 -18.84 -4.50
N LEU A 11 -45.36 -18.86 -5.46
CA LEU A 11 -43.99 -19.23 -5.15
C LEU A 11 -43.50 -18.18 -4.16
N ALA A 12 -43.38 -18.59 -2.90
CA ALA A 12 -42.73 -17.82 -1.87
C ALA A 12 -41.31 -17.50 -2.37
N VAL A 13 -41.11 -16.28 -2.86
CA VAL A 13 -39.77 -15.71 -2.99
C VAL A 13 -39.21 -15.78 -1.58
N PRO A 14 -38.11 -16.52 -1.33
CA PRO A 14 -37.48 -16.47 -0.04
C PRO A 14 -37.07 -15.01 0.14
N THR A 15 -37.73 -14.33 1.05
CA THR A 15 -37.41 -12.96 1.41
C THR A 15 -35.92 -12.96 1.74
N LEU A 16 -35.13 -12.20 0.97
CA LEU A 16 -33.71 -11.92 1.21
C LEU A 16 -33.43 -11.29 2.59
N SER A 17 -34.46 -11.13 3.43
CA SER A 17 -34.43 -10.59 4.78
C SER A 17 -33.75 -11.47 5.83
N ARG A 18 -33.27 -12.68 5.49
CA ARG A 18 -32.57 -13.56 6.44
C ARG A 18 -31.06 -13.69 6.27
N LEU A 19 -30.44 -13.00 5.32
CA LEU A 19 -28.97 -12.88 5.25
C LEU A 19 -28.41 -11.71 6.06
N TRP A 20 -29.28 -10.91 6.70
CA TRP A 20 -28.87 -9.76 7.53
C TRP A 20 -29.19 -9.92 9.03
N ALA A 21 -29.56 -11.12 9.46
CA ALA A 21 -29.83 -11.38 10.87
C ALA A 21 -28.54 -11.78 11.61
N ALA A 22 -27.66 -10.80 11.87
CA ALA A 22 -26.56 -10.92 12.83
C ALA A 22 -26.15 -9.55 13.38
N ALA A 23 -26.36 -9.40 14.69
CA ALA A 23 -26.07 -8.26 15.57
C ALA A 23 -26.87 -6.97 15.30
N GLU A 24 -27.30 -6.31 16.38
CA GLU A 24 -27.51 -4.86 16.42
C GLU A 24 -26.25 -4.28 17.09
N PRO A 25 -25.14 -4.08 16.37
CA PRO A 25 -23.92 -3.60 16.98
C PRO A 25 -23.91 -2.07 16.90
N GLY A 26 -23.54 -1.40 18.00
CA GLY A 26 -23.30 0.04 17.97
C GLY A 26 -22.37 0.42 16.81
N GLN A 27 -22.69 1.52 16.11
CA GLN A 27 -22.03 1.95 14.87
C GLN A 27 -20.51 1.73 14.90
N LEU A 28 -19.96 1.10 13.85
CA LEU A 28 -18.53 0.86 13.72
C LEU A 28 -17.79 2.20 13.72
N ARG A 29 -16.78 2.34 14.58
CA ARG A 29 -16.04 3.59 14.78
C ARG A 29 -14.56 3.31 14.97
N ILE A 30 -13.73 4.22 14.46
CA ILE A 30 -12.30 4.23 14.73
C ILE A 30 -12.09 4.56 16.22
N GLN A 31 -11.60 3.60 16.98
CA GLN A 31 -11.29 3.72 18.40
C GLN A 31 -9.85 4.18 18.64
N ALA A 32 -8.93 3.79 17.76
CA ALA A 32 -7.54 4.19 17.85
C ALA A 32 -6.89 4.29 16.47
N VAL A 33 -5.96 5.24 16.35
CA VAL A 33 -4.98 5.34 15.26
C VAL A 33 -3.64 5.02 15.88
N GLU A 34 -2.81 4.15 15.34
CA GLU A 34 -1.57 3.73 15.97
C GLU A 34 -0.44 3.69 14.95
N ILE A 35 0.72 4.19 15.35
CA ILE A 35 1.96 4.04 14.59
C ILE A 35 2.76 2.94 15.27
N LEU A 36 2.89 1.81 14.58
CA LEU A 36 3.65 0.66 15.03
C LEU A 36 5.06 0.77 14.46
N GLN A 37 6.06 0.61 15.32
CA GLN A 37 7.44 0.47 14.90
C GLN A 37 7.82 -0.99 14.90
N VAL A 38 8.17 -1.51 13.73
CA VAL A 38 8.64 -2.87 13.57
C VAL A 38 10.14 -2.83 13.33
N GLU A 39 10.86 -3.61 14.11
CA GLU A 39 12.31 -3.75 14.01
C GLU A 39 12.68 -5.19 13.71
N GLY A 40 13.74 -5.36 12.92
CA GLY A 40 14.25 -6.68 12.60
C GLY A 40 15.69 -6.60 12.09
N GLN A 41 16.26 -7.75 11.82
CA GLN A 41 17.54 -7.85 11.13
C GLN A 41 17.32 -8.63 9.85
N LEU A 42 17.81 -8.06 8.74
CA LEU A 42 17.79 -8.71 7.45
C LEU A 42 19.24 -8.92 7.02
N THR A 43 19.59 -10.19 6.81
CA THR A 43 20.86 -10.56 6.17
C THR A 43 20.55 -10.84 4.71
N ILE A 44 21.10 -10.02 3.81
CA ILE A 44 20.96 -10.17 2.37
C ILE A 44 22.32 -10.23 1.72
N GLU A 45 22.38 -10.96 0.61
CA GLU A 45 23.45 -10.86 -0.36
C GLU A 45 23.01 -9.84 -1.40
N GLU A 46 23.59 -8.65 -1.35
CA GLU A 46 23.28 -7.57 -2.27
C GLU A 46 24.50 -7.27 -3.16
N PRO A 47 24.28 -6.88 -4.43
CA PRO A 47 25.37 -6.38 -5.26
C PRO A 47 25.97 -5.13 -4.61
N GLN A 48 27.29 -5.10 -4.51
CA GLN A 48 28.01 -3.87 -4.18
C GLN A 48 27.77 -2.87 -5.32
N PRO A 49 27.24 -1.67 -5.03
CA PRO A 49 27.03 -0.66 -6.05
C PRO A 49 28.38 -0.34 -6.72
N SER A 50 28.42 -0.37 -8.05
CA SER A 50 29.58 0.04 -8.84
C SER A 50 29.41 1.41 -9.51
N GLN A 51 28.19 1.97 -9.48
CA GLN A 51 27.85 3.28 -10.00
C GLN A 51 26.83 3.98 -9.09
N HIS A 52 26.85 5.32 -9.08
CA HIS A 52 25.82 6.12 -8.42
C HIS A 52 24.64 6.35 -9.34
N GLN A 53 23.41 6.24 -8.83
CA GLN A 53 22.23 6.74 -9.53
C GLN A 53 22.29 8.26 -9.63
N VAL A 54 21.93 8.82 -10.79
CA VAL A 54 21.80 10.27 -10.96
C VAL A 54 20.74 10.84 -9.99
N GLN A 55 21.10 11.91 -9.29
CA GLN A 55 20.21 12.62 -8.36
C GLN A 55 20.06 14.08 -8.78
N PRO A 56 18.95 14.75 -8.44
CA PRO A 56 18.75 16.17 -8.76
C PRO A 56 19.88 17.08 -8.27
N LEU A 57 20.48 16.79 -7.11
CA LEU A 57 21.56 17.60 -6.54
C LEU A 57 22.89 17.52 -7.30
N HIS A 58 23.07 16.54 -8.20
CA HIS A 58 24.33 16.40 -8.95
C HIS A 58 24.61 17.56 -9.93
N VAL A 59 23.64 18.46 -10.14
CA VAL A 59 23.87 19.72 -10.86
C VAL A 59 24.95 20.57 -10.16
N TYR A 60 25.03 20.50 -8.82
CA TYR A 60 25.98 21.23 -7.99
C TYR A 60 27.29 20.44 -7.81
N PRO A 61 28.46 20.98 -8.19
CA PRO A 61 29.74 20.28 -8.12
C PRO A 61 30.05 19.61 -6.77
N GLU A 62 29.74 20.28 -5.67
CA GLU A 62 29.95 19.84 -4.28
C GLU A 62 29.09 18.63 -3.86
N HIS A 63 28.01 18.36 -4.60
CA HIS A 63 27.11 17.23 -4.36
C HIS A 63 27.32 16.08 -5.36
N ARG A 64 28.27 16.23 -6.30
CA ARG A 64 28.59 15.15 -7.24
C ARG A 64 29.34 14.04 -6.50
N PRO A 65 28.90 12.78 -6.62
CA PRO A 65 29.58 11.69 -5.96
C PRO A 65 30.92 11.41 -6.63
N GLN A 66 31.89 10.93 -5.86
CA GLN A 66 33.13 10.42 -6.43
C GLN A 66 32.86 9.08 -7.14
N PRO A 67 33.55 8.78 -8.26
CA PRO A 67 33.40 7.49 -8.94
C PRO A 67 33.71 6.33 -7.99
N ILE A 68 32.81 5.33 -7.97
CA ILE A 68 33.06 4.11 -7.19
C ILE A 68 34.14 3.30 -7.93
N ARG A 69 35.22 2.97 -7.23
CA ARG A 69 36.29 2.11 -7.76
C ARG A 69 36.13 0.71 -7.19
N GLY A 70 36.04 -0.31 -8.06
CA GLY A 70 35.99 -1.71 -7.67
C GLY A 70 35.12 -2.57 -8.57
N ALA A 71 35.34 -3.88 -8.55
CA ALA A 71 34.52 -4.85 -9.27
C ALA A 71 33.17 -5.06 -8.55
N THR A 72 32.11 -5.25 -9.32
CA THR A 72 30.80 -5.67 -8.79
C THR A 72 30.96 -7.02 -8.09
N SER A 73 30.76 -7.05 -6.78
CA SER A 73 30.78 -8.27 -5.97
C SER A 73 29.47 -8.41 -5.18
N LEU A 74 29.05 -9.64 -4.89
CA LEU A 74 27.97 -9.86 -3.93
C LEU A 74 28.56 -9.75 -2.53
N VAL A 75 28.00 -8.87 -1.71
CA VAL A 75 28.44 -8.68 -0.33
C VAL A 75 27.31 -9.10 0.58
N ARG A 76 27.60 -10.04 1.48
CA ARG A 76 26.69 -10.41 2.55
C ARG A 76 26.68 -9.31 3.60
N ARG A 77 25.52 -8.66 3.77
CA ARG A 77 25.34 -7.58 4.73
C ARG A 77 24.16 -7.87 5.64
N THR A 78 24.40 -7.72 6.94
CA THR A 78 23.34 -7.71 7.95
C THR A 78 22.98 -6.26 8.24
N ARG A 79 21.72 -5.89 7.96
CA ARG A 79 21.21 -4.54 8.22
C ARG A 79 20.10 -4.63 9.26
N ARG A 80 20.15 -3.76 10.27
CA ARG A 80 19.03 -3.55 11.18
C ARG A 80 17.98 -2.74 10.42
N LEU A 81 16.79 -3.30 10.28
CA LEU A 81 15.65 -2.65 9.66
C LEU A 81 14.75 -2.07 10.75
N ARG A 82 14.26 -0.86 10.49
CA ARG A 82 13.23 -0.20 11.27
C ARG A 82 12.22 0.39 10.30
N SER A 83 10.96 0.06 10.48
CA SER A 83 9.88 0.54 9.62
C SER A 83 8.66 0.90 10.45
N LEU A 84 7.93 1.92 10.02
CA LEU A 84 6.70 2.36 10.65
C LEU A 84 5.49 1.83 9.88
N TYR A 85 4.47 1.38 10.60
CA TYR A 85 3.20 0.91 10.05
C TYR A 85 2.06 1.66 10.73
N LEU A 86 1.00 1.93 9.99
CA LEU A 86 -0.23 2.50 10.49
C LEU A 86 -1.25 1.40 10.77
N ARG A 87 -1.83 1.41 11.98
CA ARG A 87 -2.97 0.58 12.35
C ARG A 87 -4.16 1.45 12.76
N LEU A 88 -5.33 1.21 12.18
CA LEU A 88 -6.61 1.80 12.57
C LEU A 88 -7.43 0.73 13.30
N ARG A 89 -7.62 0.87 14.60
CA ARG A 89 -8.44 -0.06 15.40
C ARG A 89 -9.85 0.43 15.55
N THR A 90 -10.81 -0.47 15.47
CA THR A 90 -12.23 -0.16 15.69
C THR A 90 -12.74 -0.64 17.04
N ASN A 91 -13.88 -0.09 17.46
CA ASN A 91 -14.60 -0.51 18.66
C ASN A 91 -15.18 -1.93 18.61
N GLN A 92 -15.06 -2.64 17.48
CA GLN A 92 -15.57 -4.00 17.30
C GLN A 92 -14.46 -5.02 17.05
N GLY A 93 -13.20 -4.69 17.40
CA GLY A 93 -12.06 -5.60 17.26
C GLY A 93 -11.59 -5.82 15.82
N LEU A 94 -12.10 -5.03 14.87
CA LEU A 94 -11.62 -5.02 13.49
C LEU A 94 -10.53 -3.95 13.32
N ASP A 95 -9.44 -4.31 12.66
CA ASP A 95 -8.31 -3.41 12.42
C ASP A 95 -8.03 -3.28 10.92
N GLY A 96 -7.66 -2.08 10.48
CA GLY A 96 -7.03 -1.82 9.17
C GLY A 96 -5.54 -1.54 9.32
N LEU A 97 -4.72 -2.08 8.42
CA LEU A 97 -3.26 -1.94 8.47
C LEU A 97 -2.70 -1.44 7.13
N TYR A 98 -1.71 -0.55 7.21
CA TYR A 98 -0.92 -0.14 6.05
C TYR A 98 0.53 0.17 6.41
N GLY A 99 1.47 -0.17 5.54
CA GLY A 99 2.85 0.27 5.64
C GLY A 99 3.80 -0.53 4.74
N PRO A 100 5.09 -0.19 4.76
CA PRO A 100 5.70 0.81 5.62
C PRO A 100 5.32 2.26 5.23
N ILE A 101 5.41 3.19 6.18
CA ILE A 101 5.22 4.63 5.98
C ILE A 101 6.46 5.42 6.41
N ASP A 102 6.69 6.56 5.76
CA ASP A 102 7.78 7.48 6.11
C ASP A 102 7.53 8.17 7.46
N ALA A 103 8.60 8.54 8.16
CA ALA A 103 8.53 9.16 9.48
C ALA A 103 7.78 10.50 9.44
N GLU A 104 8.01 11.30 8.39
CA GLU A 104 7.40 12.60 8.17
C GLU A 104 5.88 12.45 7.95
N ALA A 105 5.46 11.44 7.20
CA ALA A 105 4.04 11.11 7.05
C ALA A 105 3.44 10.60 8.37
N ALA A 106 4.16 9.77 9.13
CA ALA A 106 3.72 9.27 10.42
C ALA A 106 3.49 10.40 11.44
N VAL A 107 4.34 11.43 11.45
CA VAL A 107 4.15 12.63 12.29
C VAL A 107 2.86 13.35 11.93
N VAL A 108 2.55 13.49 10.63
CA VAL A 108 1.28 14.09 10.19
C VAL A 108 0.08 13.24 10.63
N VAL A 109 0.14 11.92 10.45
CA VAL A 109 -0.91 11.01 10.91
C VAL A 109 -1.12 11.19 12.42
N ASP A 110 -0.05 11.16 13.20
CA ASP A 110 -0.10 11.22 14.65
C ASP A 110 -0.60 12.57 15.19
N ARG A 111 -0.12 13.68 14.63
CA ARG A 111 -0.35 15.02 15.17
C ARG A 111 -1.54 15.74 14.56
N GLN A 112 -1.90 15.43 13.32
CA GLN A 112 -2.95 16.15 12.58
C GLN A 112 -4.17 15.28 12.29
N LEU A 113 -3.97 14.07 11.76
CA LEU A 113 -5.10 13.24 11.31
C LEU A 113 -5.73 12.41 12.43
N ARG A 114 -4.93 11.90 13.38
CA ARG A 114 -5.40 11.08 14.51
C ARG A 114 -6.55 11.74 15.28
N PRO A 115 -6.45 12.98 15.79
CA PRO A 115 -7.53 13.59 16.56
C PRO A 115 -8.83 13.71 15.78
N PHE A 116 -8.74 13.91 14.47
CA PHE A 116 -9.88 14.02 13.56
C PHE A 116 -10.54 12.64 13.27
N LEU A 117 -9.74 11.57 13.18
CA LEU A 117 -10.21 10.24 12.81
C LEU A 117 -10.92 9.49 13.94
N ILE A 118 -10.57 9.76 15.21
CA ILE A 118 -11.20 9.08 16.35
C ILE A 118 -12.71 9.32 16.36
N GLY A 119 -13.49 8.25 16.54
CA GLY A 119 -14.94 8.26 16.59
C GLY A 119 -15.64 8.31 15.22
N LYS A 120 -14.88 8.44 14.12
CA LYS A 120 -15.45 8.42 12.76
C LYS A 120 -15.79 7.02 12.29
N ASP A 121 -16.77 6.93 11.39
CA ASP A 121 -17.12 5.71 10.69
C ASP A 121 -16.03 5.34 9.67
N PRO A 122 -15.30 4.22 9.83
CA PRO A 122 -14.24 3.84 8.91
C PRO A 122 -14.74 3.38 7.52
N LEU A 123 -16.03 3.11 7.38
CA LEU A 123 -16.66 2.74 6.09
C LEU A 123 -16.98 3.98 5.25
N ALA A 124 -17.00 5.17 5.85
CA ALA A 124 -17.24 6.45 5.17
C ALA A 124 -15.98 6.98 4.43
N GLY A 125 -15.32 6.11 3.65
CA GLY A 125 -14.02 6.36 3.03
C GLY A 125 -13.91 7.67 2.25
N GLU A 126 -14.80 7.88 1.29
CA GLU A 126 -14.83 9.10 0.44
C GLU A 126 -15.03 10.36 1.28
N ALA A 127 -15.92 10.31 2.26
CA ALA A 127 -16.19 11.45 3.15
C ALA A 127 -14.98 11.77 4.02
N LEU A 128 -14.30 10.75 4.55
CA LEU A 128 -13.08 10.93 5.33
C LEU A 128 -11.93 11.45 4.48
N TRP A 129 -11.76 10.94 3.27
CA TRP A 129 -10.74 11.43 2.35
C TRP A 129 -10.94 12.92 2.03
N ASP A 130 -12.16 13.32 1.66
CA ASP A 130 -12.48 14.73 1.37
C ASP A 130 -12.26 15.63 2.59
N GLN A 131 -12.73 15.22 3.77
CA GLN A 131 -12.54 15.96 5.01
C GLN A 131 -11.06 16.10 5.38
N MET A 132 -10.27 15.02 5.31
CA MET A 132 -8.84 15.07 5.58
C MET A 132 -8.10 15.98 4.58
N PHE A 133 -8.47 15.90 3.29
CA PHE A 133 -7.90 16.78 2.28
C PHE A 133 -8.23 18.26 2.55
N ARG A 134 -9.44 18.58 3.02
CA ARG A 134 -9.86 19.96 3.33
C ARG A 134 -9.39 20.46 4.69
N LEU A 135 -9.04 19.57 5.61
CA LEU A 135 -8.60 19.88 6.98
C LEU A 135 -7.36 20.80 7.00
N ASN A 136 -6.49 20.68 6.00
CA ASN A 136 -5.33 21.55 5.85
C ASN A 136 -5.25 22.17 4.46
N ARG A 137 -5.75 23.41 4.33
CA ARG A 137 -5.80 24.12 3.04
C ARG A 137 -4.44 24.35 2.38
N HIS A 138 -3.35 24.36 3.18
CA HIS A 138 -1.99 24.65 2.71
C HIS A 138 -1.18 23.39 2.38
N SER A 139 -1.72 22.20 2.65
CA SER A 139 -0.97 20.94 2.54
C SER A 139 -1.51 20.07 1.40
N ARG A 140 -1.34 20.55 0.16
CA ARG A 140 -1.86 19.91 -1.06
C ARG A 140 -0.87 18.95 -1.75
N SER A 141 0.28 18.70 -1.14
CA SER A 141 1.33 17.83 -1.67
C SER A 141 2.23 17.33 -0.52
N GLY A 142 3.27 16.56 -0.87
CA GLY A 142 4.29 16.09 0.06
C GLY A 142 3.75 15.18 1.16
N HIS A 143 4.38 15.25 2.34
CA HIS A 143 4.13 14.30 3.43
C HIS A 143 2.69 14.32 3.98
N TYR A 144 1.95 15.42 3.82
CA TYR A 144 0.55 15.45 4.22
C TYR A 144 -0.33 14.59 3.31
N MET A 145 -0.13 14.67 1.99
CA MET A 145 -0.85 13.81 1.05
C MET A 145 -0.42 12.34 1.18
N MET A 146 0.84 12.08 1.53
CA MET A 146 1.32 10.73 1.85
C MET A 146 0.65 10.18 3.12
N ALA A 147 0.46 11.01 4.14
CA ALA A 147 -0.25 10.65 5.36
C ALA A 147 -1.75 10.34 5.10
N ILE A 148 -2.43 11.16 4.28
CA ILE A 148 -3.80 10.86 3.83
C ILE A 148 -3.84 9.52 3.10
N SER A 149 -2.89 9.29 2.19
CA SER A 149 -2.81 8.02 1.42
C SER A 149 -2.62 6.82 2.34
N ALA A 150 -1.78 6.95 3.37
CA ALA A 150 -1.59 5.89 4.36
C ALA A 150 -2.88 5.57 5.13
N VAL A 151 -3.60 6.58 5.57
CA VAL A 151 -4.89 6.41 6.24
C VAL A 151 -5.91 5.76 5.31
N ASP A 152 -6.04 6.25 4.07
CA ASP A 152 -7.01 5.70 3.12
C ASP A 152 -6.71 4.22 2.78
N ASN A 153 -5.45 3.86 2.58
CA ASN A 153 -5.08 2.46 2.37
C ASN A 153 -5.41 1.58 3.59
N ALA A 154 -5.19 2.06 4.81
CA ALA A 154 -5.59 1.33 6.02
C ALA A 154 -7.12 1.21 6.13
N LEU A 155 -7.88 2.22 5.71
CA LEU A 155 -9.34 2.15 5.61
C LEU A 155 -9.80 1.15 4.53
N TRP A 156 -9.09 1.04 3.41
CA TRP A 156 -9.35 0.01 2.38
C TRP A 156 -9.10 -1.40 2.90
N ASP A 157 -7.99 -1.63 3.62
CA ASP A 157 -7.73 -2.92 4.29
C ASP A 157 -8.84 -3.26 5.29
N LEU A 158 -9.25 -2.28 6.11
CA LEU A 158 -10.37 -2.42 7.05
C LEU A 158 -11.68 -2.78 6.34
N ARG A 159 -12.04 -2.08 5.25
CA ARG A 159 -13.26 -2.37 4.46
C ARG A 159 -13.24 -3.78 3.88
N GLY A 160 -12.09 -4.23 3.37
CA GLY A 160 -11.91 -5.60 2.88
C GLY A 160 -12.14 -6.64 3.98
N ARG A 161 -11.56 -6.42 5.16
CA ARG A 161 -11.74 -7.31 6.32
C ARG A 161 -13.17 -7.28 6.85
N TYR A 162 -13.80 -6.11 6.93
CA TYR A 162 -15.19 -5.94 7.37
C TYR A 162 -16.15 -6.74 6.50
N LEU A 163 -15.97 -6.67 5.18
CA LEU A 163 -16.80 -7.37 4.21
C LEU A 163 -16.31 -8.80 3.90
N ASN A 164 -15.22 -9.23 4.53
CA ASN A 164 -14.54 -10.51 4.28
C ASN A 164 -14.29 -10.78 2.79
N VAL A 165 -13.82 -9.77 2.07
CA VAL A 165 -13.46 -9.85 0.64
C VAL A 165 -12.14 -9.13 0.38
N PRO A 166 -11.34 -9.59 -0.61
CA PRO A 166 -10.13 -8.87 -0.98
C PRO A 166 -10.49 -7.51 -1.61
N VAL A 167 -9.67 -6.49 -1.35
CA VAL A 167 -9.91 -5.09 -1.77
C VAL A 167 -10.22 -4.95 -3.26
N TYR A 168 -9.54 -5.72 -4.13
CA TYR A 168 -9.80 -5.64 -5.58
C TYR A 168 -11.25 -6.00 -5.97
N ARG A 169 -11.97 -6.78 -5.14
CA ARG A 169 -13.40 -7.07 -5.36
C ARG A 169 -14.28 -5.87 -5.06
N LEU A 170 -13.88 -5.03 -4.11
CA LEU A 170 -14.54 -3.76 -3.79
C LEU A 170 -14.31 -2.72 -4.88
N LEU A 171 -13.18 -2.80 -5.59
CA LEU A 171 -12.79 -1.92 -6.69
C LEU A 171 -13.32 -2.37 -8.06
N GLY A 172 -14.48 -3.02 -8.09
CA GLY A 172 -15.13 -3.46 -9.33
C GLY A 172 -14.78 -4.87 -9.81
N GLY A 173 -13.97 -5.61 -9.05
CA GLY A 173 -13.68 -7.02 -9.34
C GLY A 173 -12.51 -7.26 -10.30
N PRO A 174 -12.20 -8.54 -10.58
CA PRO A 174 -11.05 -8.90 -11.40
C PRO A 174 -11.30 -8.59 -12.87
N THR A 175 -10.38 -7.85 -13.50
CA THR A 175 -10.36 -7.62 -14.95
C THR A 175 -9.40 -8.55 -15.69
N ARG A 176 -8.60 -9.32 -14.94
CA ARG A 176 -7.60 -10.28 -15.44
C ARG A 176 -7.34 -11.37 -14.39
N SER A 177 -6.92 -12.55 -14.84
CA SER A 177 -6.55 -13.67 -13.96
C SER A 177 -5.12 -13.60 -13.43
N ARG A 178 -4.24 -12.79 -14.05
CA ARG A 178 -2.83 -12.60 -13.65
C ARG A 178 -2.37 -11.18 -13.94
N VAL A 179 -1.46 -10.65 -13.13
CA VAL A 179 -0.83 -9.33 -13.30
C VAL A 179 0.61 -9.54 -13.77
N ARG A 180 0.99 -8.92 -14.89
CA ARG A 180 2.39 -8.91 -15.35
C ARG A 180 3.20 -7.94 -14.51
N VAL A 181 4.40 -8.36 -14.11
CA VAL A 181 5.36 -7.54 -13.35
C VAL A 181 6.65 -7.35 -14.15
N TYR A 182 7.43 -6.34 -13.79
CA TYR A 182 8.76 -6.07 -14.36
C TYR A 182 9.83 -6.19 -13.26
N GLY A 183 11.06 -6.52 -13.64
CA GLY A 183 12.19 -6.60 -12.72
C GLY A 183 12.82 -5.22 -12.49
N SER A 184 12.92 -4.77 -11.25
CA SER A 184 13.62 -3.53 -10.92
C SER A 184 15.10 -3.84 -10.64
N CYS A 185 16.00 -3.32 -11.48
CA CYS A 185 17.45 -3.53 -11.37
C CYS A 185 18.14 -2.45 -10.52
N LEU A 186 17.40 -1.82 -9.60
CA LEU A 186 17.97 -0.80 -8.72
C LEU A 186 19.05 -1.42 -7.83
N GLY A 187 20.23 -0.82 -7.80
CA GLY A 187 21.39 -1.32 -7.04
C GLY A 187 22.29 -2.30 -7.80
N TYR A 188 21.86 -2.84 -8.94
CA TYR A 188 22.73 -3.65 -9.80
C TYR A 188 23.64 -2.79 -10.68
N SER A 189 24.80 -3.32 -11.05
CA SER A 189 25.72 -2.61 -11.94
C SER A 189 25.10 -2.35 -13.31
N VAL A 190 25.32 -1.16 -13.87
CA VAL A 190 24.92 -0.81 -15.24
C VAL A 190 26.08 -0.88 -16.23
N ASP A 191 27.23 -1.40 -15.82
CA ASP A 191 28.32 -1.77 -16.72
C ASP A 191 27.84 -2.82 -17.75
N PRO A 192 28.04 -2.65 -19.07
CA PRO A 192 27.32 -3.43 -20.07
C PRO A 192 27.44 -4.97 -19.91
N PRO A 193 28.63 -5.55 -19.65
CA PRO A 193 28.75 -6.98 -19.37
C PRO A 193 27.95 -7.45 -18.14
N ALA A 194 28.04 -6.72 -17.02
CA ALA A 194 27.32 -7.06 -15.79
C ALA A 194 25.81 -6.88 -15.95
N ALA A 195 25.38 -5.81 -16.61
CA ALA A 195 23.99 -5.52 -16.91
C ALA A 195 23.39 -6.59 -17.82
N ALA A 196 24.10 -7.01 -18.87
CA ALA A 196 23.67 -8.08 -19.76
C ALA A 196 23.48 -9.41 -19.03
N LYS A 197 24.39 -9.76 -18.12
CA LYS A 197 24.27 -10.97 -17.29
C LYS A 197 23.01 -10.94 -16.41
N MET A 198 22.78 -9.84 -15.70
CA MET A 198 21.60 -9.69 -14.84
C MET A 198 20.31 -9.64 -15.67
N ALA A 199 20.33 -8.98 -16.83
CA ALA A 199 19.20 -8.94 -17.74
C ALA A 199 18.83 -10.34 -18.23
N ALA A 200 19.81 -11.16 -18.61
CA ALA A 200 19.58 -12.55 -19.01
C ALA A 200 18.99 -13.38 -17.86
N GLN A 201 19.47 -13.17 -16.62
CA GLN A 201 18.91 -13.83 -15.44
C GLN A 201 17.43 -13.47 -15.23
N LEU A 202 17.06 -12.19 -15.29
CA LEU A 202 15.66 -11.79 -15.12
C LEU A 202 14.75 -12.38 -16.22
N VAL A 203 15.26 -12.52 -17.45
CA VAL A 203 14.53 -13.20 -18.53
C VAL A 203 14.31 -14.68 -18.19
N GLN A 204 15.33 -15.36 -17.66
CA GLN A 204 15.21 -16.76 -17.20
C GLN A 204 14.21 -16.91 -16.05
N GLU A 205 14.11 -15.91 -15.17
CA GLU A 205 13.10 -15.85 -14.09
C GLU A 205 11.68 -15.50 -14.60
N GLY A 206 11.53 -15.20 -15.90
CA GLY A 206 10.24 -14.97 -16.54
C GLY A 206 9.82 -13.50 -16.63
N PHE A 207 10.69 -12.55 -16.26
CA PHE A 207 10.42 -11.13 -16.45
C PHE A 207 10.54 -10.73 -17.93
N LEU A 208 9.49 -10.08 -18.46
CA LEU A 208 9.46 -9.57 -19.83
C LEU A 208 10.06 -8.18 -19.97
N HIS A 209 10.05 -7.41 -18.88
CA HIS A 209 10.50 -6.02 -18.85
C HIS A 209 11.37 -5.79 -17.62
N GLN A 210 12.27 -4.83 -17.75
CA GLN A 210 13.26 -4.50 -16.73
C GLN A 210 13.37 -2.99 -16.61
N LYS A 211 13.60 -2.49 -15.40
CA LYS A 211 13.83 -1.08 -15.12
C LYS A 211 15.24 -0.91 -14.58
N TRP A 212 16.04 -0.14 -15.30
CA TRP A 212 17.41 0.22 -14.95
C TRP A 212 17.47 1.68 -14.51
N PHE A 213 18.40 2.01 -13.61
CA PHE A 213 18.62 3.40 -13.23
C PHE A 213 19.64 4.06 -14.16
N LEU A 214 19.56 5.39 -14.28
CA LEU A 214 20.59 6.16 -15.00
C LEU A 214 21.76 6.40 -14.06
N ALA A 215 22.93 5.90 -14.44
CA ALA A 215 24.16 6.16 -13.70
C ALA A 215 24.61 7.62 -13.87
N TYR A 216 25.30 8.12 -12.85
CA TYR A 216 26.00 9.40 -12.90
C TYR A 216 27.43 9.20 -13.42
N GLY A 217 27.85 10.09 -14.32
CA GLY A 217 29.11 9.99 -15.07
C GLY A 217 28.91 9.39 -16.46
#